data_AF-A0A328YXN5-F1
#
_entry.id   AF-A0A328YXN5-F1
#
_cell.length_a   1.000
_cell.length_b   1.000
_cell.length_c   1.000
_cell.angle_alpha   90.00
_cell.angle_beta   90.00
_cell.angle_gamma   90.00
#
_symmetry.space_group_name_H-M   'P 1'
#
loop_
_entity.id
_entity.type
_entity.pdbx_description
1 polymer ?
#
loop_
_entity_poly.entity_id
_entity_poly.type
_entity_poly.pdbx_seq_one_letter_code
_entity_poly.pdbx_strand_id
1 'polypeptide(L)'
;MSFTADTGTKPLNDMFRLWAAKPPLAGESCASWIQRLCSDHQYSFQVIGRVLGYRPYGGDWDRAMDAEVWQRIVRLVTFPDLMHIHGEMALLGAMSQTGKLVCRLRFVDNKPAYRWCPTCFAEDQMPYLRWYWRLDGIRECWVHQSPLCERCDVCGQVFLVHRTRLIGQSASVLSECAVCGMSLTSPMANDGSYDRVLQRKLKSLFAPWWSSTGTRRIDASIVPRYHFLIDERVRLATVRFEANVRRRHELLKQEKFWVLDASCFRQDATLKVDKDVAFRAPWQWKLNPRRRLAVADALRLIRAERRAKSEAEVES
;
A
#
# COMPACT_ATOMS: atom_id res chain seq x y z
N MET A 1 -50.18 7.92 4.34
CA MET A 1 -49.71 9.06 3.52
C MET A 1 -48.63 8.54 2.59
N SER A 2 -48.98 8.40 1.32
CA SER A 2 -48.15 7.92 0.22
C SER A 2 -47.12 8.97 -0.17
N PHE A 3 -45.84 8.62 -0.16
CA PHE A 3 -44.78 9.45 -0.76
C PHE A 3 -44.83 9.26 -2.28
N THR A 4 -45.48 10.18 -2.98
CA THR A 4 -45.31 10.35 -4.41
C THR A 4 -43.94 10.96 -4.67
N ALA A 5 -43.09 10.24 -5.38
CA ALA A 5 -41.83 10.77 -5.90
C ALA A 5 -42.15 11.89 -6.90
N ASP A 6 -41.78 13.11 -6.52
CA ASP A 6 -41.87 14.28 -7.39
C ASP A 6 -40.77 14.16 -8.46
N THR A 7 -41.17 13.74 -9.67
CA THR A 7 -40.31 13.59 -10.85
C THR A 7 -40.15 14.91 -11.62
N GLY A 8 -40.38 16.05 -10.96
CA GLY A 8 -40.12 17.37 -11.52
C GLY A 8 -38.62 17.67 -11.65
N THR A 9 -38.12 17.68 -12.87
CA THR A 9 -36.83 18.27 -13.27
C THR A 9 -36.85 19.78 -13.05
N LYS A 10 -36.72 20.22 -11.79
CA LYS A 10 -36.33 21.61 -11.50
C LYS A 10 -34.98 21.85 -12.19
N PRO A 11 -34.83 22.93 -13.00
CA PRO A 11 -33.51 23.30 -13.50
C PRO A 11 -32.60 23.48 -12.28
N LEU A 12 -31.44 22.82 -12.29
CA LEU A 12 -30.40 23.03 -11.29
C LEU A 12 -30.11 24.53 -11.29
N ASN A 13 -30.57 25.22 -10.24
CA ASN A 13 -30.37 26.65 -10.05
C ASN A 13 -28.87 26.94 -10.23
N ASP A 14 -28.50 27.98 -11.00
CA ASP A 14 -27.09 28.30 -11.31
C ASP A 14 -26.21 28.46 -10.04
N MET A 15 -26.84 28.60 -8.88
CA MET A 15 -26.23 28.54 -7.54
C MET A 15 -25.36 27.31 -7.25
N PHE A 16 -25.54 26.17 -7.93
CA PHE A 16 -24.79 24.93 -7.62
C PHE A 16 -23.68 24.57 -8.60
N ARG A 17 -23.41 25.43 -9.59
CA ARG A 17 -22.33 25.23 -10.58
C ARG A 17 -20.98 25.09 -9.89
N LEU A 18 -20.16 24.18 -10.41
CA LEU A 18 -18.79 23.91 -9.95
C LEU A 18 -17.78 24.61 -10.88
N TRP A 19 -17.86 25.94 -10.95
CA TRP A 19 -17.11 26.77 -11.90
C TRP A 19 -15.58 26.65 -11.75
N ALA A 20 -15.09 26.45 -10.53
CA ALA A 20 -13.67 26.33 -10.26
C ALA A 20 -13.12 24.92 -10.54
N ALA A 21 -13.98 23.97 -10.93
CA ALA A 21 -13.57 22.61 -11.17
C ALA A 21 -12.49 22.58 -12.25
N LYS A 22 -11.50 21.70 -12.07
CA LYS A 22 -10.55 21.31 -13.10
C LYS A 22 -10.93 19.94 -13.67
N PRO A 23 -10.63 19.66 -14.95
CA PRO A 23 -10.92 18.35 -15.52
C PRO A 23 -10.12 17.26 -14.79
N PRO A 24 -10.64 16.02 -14.74
CA PRO A 24 -9.85 14.88 -14.28
C PRO A 24 -8.66 14.66 -15.20
N LEU A 25 -7.54 14.20 -14.62
CA LEU A 25 -6.33 13.88 -15.35
C LEU A 25 -6.36 12.44 -15.88
N ALA A 26 -5.58 12.17 -16.93
CA ALA A 26 -5.44 10.82 -17.47
C ALA A 26 -4.91 9.85 -16.40
N GLY A 27 -5.60 8.72 -16.23
CA GLY A 27 -5.28 7.74 -15.19
C GLY A 27 -5.52 8.19 -13.74
N GLU A 28 -6.19 9.33 -13.53
CA GLU A 28 -6.61 9.79 -12.20
C GLU A 28 -7.76 8.94 -11.64
N SER A 29 -7.73 8.70 -10.33
CA SER A 29 -8.83 8.02 -9.66
C SER A 29 -10.02 8.94 -9.37
N CYS A 30 -11.21 8.36 -9.20
CA CYS A 30 -12.41 9.13 -8.85
C CYS A 30 -12.23 9.87 -7.51
N ALA A 31 -11.69 9.19 -6.49
CA ALA A 31 -11.42 9.84 -5.21
C ALA A 31 -10.40 10.97 -5.34
N SER A 32 -9.35 10.84 -6.16
CA SER A 32 -8.38 11.92 -6.39
C SER A 32 -9.03 13.16 -6.99
N TRP A 33 -9.83 12.96 -8.05
CA TRP A 33 -10.49 14.08 -8.70
C TRP A 33 -11.48 14.76 -7.76
N ILE A 34 -12.24 13.99 -6.97
CA ILE A 34 -13.18 14.56 -5.99
C ILE A 34 -12.44 15.30 -4.86
N GLN A 35 -11.24 14.86 -4.45
CA GLN A 35 -10.39 15.62 -3.51
C GLN A 35 -10.01 16.99 -4.08
N ARG A 36 -9.58 17.03 -5.35
CA ARG A 36 -9.24 18.28 -6.03
C ARG A 36 -10.44 19.18 -6.26
N LEU A 37 -11.56 18.61 -6.71
CA LEU A 37 -12.83 19.32 -6.86
C LEU A 37 -13.25 19.98 -5.54
N CYS A 38 -13.14 19.24 -4.43
CA CYS A 38 -13.40 19.77 -3.09
C CYS A 38 -12.44 20.91 -2.73
N SER A 39 -11.15 20.76 -3.04
CA SER A 39 -10.15 21.80 -2.79
C SER A 39 -10.42 23.08 -3.59
N ASP A 40 -10.73 22.96 -4.88
CA ASP A 40 -11.02 24.08 -5.78
C ASP A 40 -12.23 24.90 -5.31
N HIS A 41 -13.15 24.30 -4.54
CA HIS A 41 -14.38 24.95 -4.03
C HIS A 41 -14.40 25.14 -2.51
N GLN A 42 -13.33 24.78 -1.80
CA GLN A 42 -13.27 24.78 -0.33
C GLN A 42 -14.38 23.95 0.33
N TYR A 43 -14.77 22.84 -0.31
CA TYR A 43 -15.82 21.94 0.17
C TYR A 43 -15.24 20.76 0.93
N SER A 44 -15.95 20.32 1.97
CA SER A 44 -15.73 18.99 2.54
C SER A 44 -16.48 17.93 1.72
N PHE A 45 -16.12 16.65 1.90
CA PHE A 45 -16.86 15.54 1.30
C PHE A 45 -18.34 15.50 1.70
N GLN A 46 -18.67 16.02 2.88
CA GLN A 46 -20.06 16.15 3.33
C GLN A 46 -20.80 17.25 2.57
N VAL A 47 -20.12 18.36 2.24
CA VAL A 47 -20.71 19.46 1.47
C VAL A 47 -20.95 19.02 0.04
N ILE A 48 -19.93 18.49 -0.64
CA ILE A 48 -20.10 18.02 -2.03
C ILE A 48 -21.11 16.87 -2.11
N GLY A 49 -21.15 15.98 -1.11
CA GLY A 49 -22.16 14.93 -1.03
C GLY A 49 -23.59 15.47 -0.94
N ARG A 50 -23.82 16.57 -0.21
CA ARG A 50 -25.13 17.24 -0.16
C ARG A 50 -25.48 17.91 -1.49
N VAL A 51 -24.54 18.60 -2.12
CA VAL A 51 -24.73 19.22 -3.46
C VAL A 51 -25.10 18.16 -4.49
N LEU A 52 -24.43 17.00 -4.44
CA LEU A 52 -24.67 15.90 -5.36
C LEU A 52 -25.83 14.99 -4.95
N GLY A 53 -26.43 15.18 -3.77
CA GLY A 53 -27.42 14.24 -3.23
C GLY A 53 -26.90 12.81 -3.12
N TYR A 54 -25.60 12.63 -2.86
CA TYR A 54 -24.93 11.34 -2.88
C TYR A 54 -24.01 11.18 -1.66
N ARG A 55 -24.01 9.97 -1.08
CA ARG A 55 -23.11 9.60 0.00
C ARG A 55 -22.38 8.31 -0.36
N PRO A 56 -21.07 8.35 -0.65
CA PRO A 56 -20.33 7.14 -0.98
C PRO A 56 -20.29 6.18 0.22
N TYR A 57 -20.38 4.88 -0.06
CA TYR A 57 -20.29 3.84 0.95
C TYR A 57 -18.93 3.90 1.66
N GLY A 58 -18.95 4.01 3.00
CA GLY A 58 -17.73 4.11 3.81
C GLY A 58 -16.87 5.35 3.52
N GLY A 59 -17.40 6.36 2.82
CA GLY A 59 -16.63 7.53 2.39
C GLY A 59 -15.70 7.27 1.20
N ASP A 60 -15.85 6.14 0.49
CA ASP A 60 -14.95 5.72 -0.59
C ASP A 60 -15.51 6.11 -1.96
N TRP A 61 -15.04 7.24 -2.50
CA TRP A 61 -15.44 7.78 -3.79
C TRP A 61 -14.92 6.98 -5.00
N ASP A 62 -14.01 6.02 -4.80
CA ASP A 62 -13.55 5.11 -5.86
C ASP A 62 -14.47 3.90 -6.06
N ARG A 63 -15.48 3.73 -5.19
CA ARG A 63 -16.51 2.73 -5.39
C ARG A 63 -17.51 3.20 -6.43
N ALA A 64 -18.32 2.26 -6.91
CA ALA A 64 -19.31 2.58 -7.92
C ALA A 64 -20.27 3.68 -7.46
N MET A 65 -20.48 4.63 -8.37
CA MET A 65 -21.37 5.75 -8.23
C MET A 65 -22.55 5.54 -9.18
N ASP A 66 -23.75 5.94 -8.74
CA ASP A 66 -24.95 5.82 -9.55
C ASP A 66 -24.85 6.72 -10.79
N ALA A 67 -25.35 6.24 -11.94
CA ALA A 67 -25.28 6.97 -13.20
C ALA A 67 -25.95 8.35 -13.12
N GLU A 68 -27.02 8.49 -12.34
CA GLU A 68 -27.70 9.77 -12.11
C GLU A 68 -26.82 10.80 -11.38
N VAL A 69 -26.02 10.33 -10.41
CA VAL A 69 -25.09 11.18 -9.67
C VAL A 69 -23.98 11.63 -10.61
N TRP A 70 -23.46 10.74 -11.45
CA TRP A 70 -22.48 11.11 -12.47
C TRP A 70 -23.03 12.13 -13.47
N GLN A 71 -24.26 11.94 -13.96
CA GLN A 71 -24.93 12.94 -14.81
C GLN A 71 -25.11 14.28 -14.08
N ARG A 72 -25.40 14.26 -12.78
CA ARG A 72 -25.48 15.48 -11.97
C ARG A 72 -24.14 16.19 -11.91
N ILE A 73 -23.05 15.48 -11.65
CA ILE A 73 -21.69 16.04 -11.71
C ILE A 73 -21.43 16.70 -13.07
N VAL A 74 -21.73 15.99 -14.17
CA VAL A 74 -21.53 16.47 -15.54
C VAL A 74 -22.34 17.72 -15.85
N ARG A 75 -23.54 17.86 -15.30
CA ARG A 75 -24.34 19.09 -15.43
C ARG A 75 -23.78 20.26 -14.62
N LEU A 76 -23.08 19.98 -13.52
CA LEU A 76 -22.54 21.00 -12.62
C LEU A 76 -21.16 21.52 -13.05
N VAL A 77 -20.39 20.70 -13.75
CA VAL A 77 -19.06 21.05 -14.28
C VAL A 77 -19.15 21.40 -15.76
N THR A 78 -18.31 22.33 -16.23
CA THR A 78 -18.31 22.76 -17.63
C THR A 78 -17.22 22.07 -18.45
N PHE A 79 -17.37 20.75 -18.64
CA PHE A 79 -16.44 19.94 -19.42
C PHE A 79 -17.18 19.09 -20.45
N PRO A 80 -17.17 19.48 -21.74
CA PRO A 80 -17.82 18.71 -22.80
C PRO A 80 -17.35 17.26 -22.88
N ASP A 81 -16.07 17.03 -22.58
CA ASP A 81 -15.42 15.70 -22.73
C ASP A 81 -15.47 14.81 -21.49
N LEU A 82 -16.08 15.26 -20.38
CA LEU A 82 -16.08 14.49 -19.12
C LEU A 82 -16.74 13.11 -19.26
N MET A 83 -17.67 12.97 -20.20
CA MET A 83 -18.30 11.67 -20.51
C MET A 83 -17.30 10.65 -21.03
N HIS A 84 -16.25 11.08 -21.74
CA HIS A 84 -15.20 10.18 -22.24
C HIS A 84 -14.26 9.73 -21.12
N ILE A 85 -14.01 10.60 -20.14
CA ILE A 85 -13.12 10.34 -19.01
C ILE A 85 -13.78 9.44 -17.95
N HIS A 86 -15.13 9.41 -17.92
CA HIS A 86 -15.90 8.55 -17.01
C HIS A 86 -15.49 7.07 -17.06
N GLY A 87 -15.15 6.55 -18.25
CA GLY A 87 -14.77 5.14 -18.41
C GLY A 87 -13.53 4.75 -17.59
N GLU A 88 -12.54 5.64 -17.52
CA GLU A 88 -11.31 5.42 -16.74
C GLU A 88 -11.58 5.55 -15.23
N MET A 89 -12.36 6.55 -14.85
CA MET A 89 -12.69 6.80 -13.43
C MET A 89 -13.64 5.75 -12.85
N ALA A 90 -14.49 5.14 -13.69
CA ALA A 90 -15.40 4.08 -13.31
C ALA A 90 -14.70 2.72 -13.14
N LEU A 91 -13.41 2.58 -13.48
CA LEU A 91 -12.67 1.32 -13.38
C LEU A 91 -12.74 0.71 -11.98
N LEU A 92 -12.32 1.48 -10.98
CA LEU A 92 -12.35 1.03 -9.59
C LEU A 92 -13.77 0.75 -9.11
N GLY A 93 -14.74 1.54 -9.58
CA GLY A 93 -16.16 1.36 -9.29
C GLY A 93 -16.70 0.04 -9.82
N ALA A 94 -16.47 -0.27 -11.09
CA ALA A 94 -16.87 -1.53 -11.70
C ALA A 94 -16.18 -2.73 -11.02
N MET A 95 -14.88 -2.62 -10.72
CA MET A 95 -14.15 -3.64 -9.96
C MET A 95 -14.78 -3.86 -8.57
N SER A 96 -15.27 -2.80 -7.92
CA SER A 96 -15.86 -2.89 -6.58
C SER A 96 -17.22 -3.59 -6.53
N GLN A 97 -17.96 -3.64 -7.65
CA GLN A 97 -19.30 -4.25 -7.72
C GLN A 97 -19.27 -5.77 -7.93
N THR A 98 -18.19 -6.30 -8.50
CA THR A 98 -18.05 -7.72 -8.78
C THR A 98 -17.79 -8.55 -7.51
N GLY A 99 -18.82 -8.93 -6.75
CA GLY A 99 -18.73 -9.94 -5.68
C GLY A 99 -17.64 -9.69 -4.61
N LYS A 100 -16.84 -10.72 -4.25
CA LYS A 100 -15.75 -10.66 -3.23
C LYS A 100 -14.64 -9.61 -3.49
N LEU A 101 -14.78 -8.72 -4.49
CA LEU A 101 -13.78 -7.71 -4.87
C LEU A 101 -13.70 -6.46 -3.99
N VAL A 102 -14.60 -6.28 -3.03
CA VAL A 102 -14.35 -5.34 -1.91
C VAL A 102 -12.99 -5.64 -1.24
N CYS A 103 -12.51 -6.90 -1.32
CA CYS A 103 -11.28 -7.37 -0.70
C CYS A 103 -9.97 -7.04 -1.46
N ARG A 104 -9.97 -6.26 -2.56
CA ARG A 104 -8.73 -6.00 -3.33
C ARG A 104 -8.42 -4.53 -3.63
N LEU A 105 -9.33 -3.63 -3.29
CA LEU A 105 -8.94 -2.25 -3.07
C LEU A 105 -8.23 -2.18 -1.70
N ARG A 106 -7.21 -1.35 -1.57
CA ARG A 106 -6.40 -1.22 -0.36
C ARG A 106 -7.17 -0.55 0.78
N PHE A 107 -7.44 -1.27 1.85
CA PHE A 107 -7.97 -0.66 3.08
C PHE A 107 -6.91 -0.73 4.19
N VAL A 108 -6.86 0.30 5.02
CA VAL A 108 -6.13 0.30 6.29
C VAL A 108 -7.12 0.71 7.36
N ASP A 109 -7.27 -0.11 8.40
CA ASP A 109 -8.24 0.09 9.49
C ASP A 109 -9.66 0.34 8.97
N ASN A 110 -10.10 -0.46 8.00
CA ASN A 110 -11.39 -0.35 7.30
C ASN A 110 -11.63 0.99 6.58
N LYS A 111 -10.59 1.78 6.33
CA LYS A 111 -10.67 3.04 5.60
C LYS A 111 -9.98 2.94 4.25
N PRO A 112 -10.56 3.52 3.17
CA PRO A 112 -9.93 3.54 1.86
C PRO A 112 -8.58 4.26 1.92
N ALA A 113 -7.57 3.58 1.39
CA ALA A 113 -6.18 4.00 1.44
C ALA A 113 -5.51 3.86 0.08
N TYR A 114 -4.48 4.68 -0.11
CA TYR A 114 -3.62 4.69 -1.28
C TYR A 114 -2.17 4.39 -0.90
N ARG A 115 -1.44 3.82 -1.85
CA ARG A 115 0.02 3.98 -1.92
C ARG A 115 0.33 5.15 -2.85
N TRP A 116 1.59 5.57 -2.93
CA TRP A 116 1.98 6.60 -3.90
C TRP A 116 3.41 6.42 -4.37
N CYS A 117 3.72 6.99 -5.53
CA CYS A 117 5.10 7.13 -5.99
C CYS A 117 5.58 8.54 -5.68
N PRO A 118 6.68 8.69 -4.91
CA PRO A 118 7.25 9.99 -4.57
C PRO A 118 7.75 10.73 -5.82
N THR A 119 8.36 10.01 -6.77
CA THR A 119 8.85 10.59 -8.04
C THR A 119 7.71 11.11 -8.89
N CYS A 120 6.60 10.36 -9.03
CA CYS A 120 5.40 10.88 -9.69
C CYS A 120 4.91 12.17 -9.05
N PHE A 121 4.79 12.22 -7.72
CA PHE A 121 4.35 13.44 -7.04
C PHE A 121 5.33 14.62 -7.21
N ALA A 122 6.63 14.37 -7.41
CA ALA A 122 7.61 15.40 -7.67
C ALA A 122 7.51 15.95 -9.11
N GLU A 123 7.18 15.10 -10.08
CA GLU A 123 7.08 15.45 -11.50
C GLU A 123 5.70 16.01 -11.88
N ASP A 124 4.65 15.62 -11.15
CA ASP A 124 3.28 16.06 -11.43
C ASP A 124 3.14 17.57 -11.19
N GLN A 125 2.88 18.33 -12.25
CA GLN A 125 2.54 19.76 -12.13
C GLN A 125 1.30 19.96 -11.23
N MET A 126 0.36 19.01 -11.28
CA MET A 126 -0.81 18.95 -10.42
C MET A 126 -0.87 17.55 -9.80
N PRO A 127 -0.37 17.36 -8.56
CA PRO A 127 -0.30 16.05 -7.93
C PRO A 127 -1.67 15.37 -7.85
N TYR A 128 -1.73 14.10 -8.25
CA TYR A 128 -2.97 13.32 -8.29
C TYR A 128 -2.73 11.84 -7.96
N LEU A 129 -3.77 11.18 -7.45
CA LEU A 129 -3.70 9.74 -7.17
C LEU A 129 -4.06 8.98 -8.44
N ARG A 130 -3.11 8.16 -8.89
CA ARG A 130 -3.33 7.24 -10.00
C ARG A 130 -4.21 6.08 -9.53
N TRP A 131 -5.19 5.68 -10.33
CA TRP A 131 -6.18 4.66 -9.92
C TRP A 131 -5.54 3.35 -9.47
N TYR A 132 -4.45 2.91 -10.11
CA TYR A 132 -3.82 1.62 -9.82
C TYR A 132 -3.10 1.59 -8.46
N TRP A 133 -2.78 2.76 -7.89
CA TRP A 133 -2.25 2.88 -6.53
C TRP A 133 -3.28 2.47 -5.46
N ARG A 134 -4.57 2.42 -5.81
CA ARG A 134 -5.67 1.94 -4.97
C ARG A 134 -5.63 0.41 -4.81
N LEU A 135 -5.06 -0.32 -5.77
CA LEU A 135 -5.11 -1.78 -5.80
C LEU A 135 -4.15 -2.39 -4.77
N ASP A 136 -4.65 -3.27 -3.91
CA ASP A 136 -3.84 -3.80 -2.80
C ASP A 136 -2.62 -4.62 -3.28
N GLY A 137 -2.75 -5.32 -4.41
CA GLY A 137 -1.69 -6.11 -5.01
C GLY A 137 -0.57 -5.30 -5.69
N ILE A 138 -0.80 -4.02 -5.93
CA ILE A 138 0.18 -3.15 -6.61
C ILE A 138 1.10 -2.50 -5.60
N ARG A 139 2.40 -2.83 -5.70
CA ARG A 139 3.47 -2.35 -4.81
C ARG A 139 4.53 -1.57 -5.58
N GLU A 140 4.44 -1.52 -6.91
CA GLU A 140 5.40 -0.86 -7.80
C GLU A 140 4.71 0.23 -8.62
N CYS A 141 5.39 1.37 -8.78
CA CYS A 141 4.98 2.42 -9.70
C CYS A 141 5.16 1.93 -11.13
N TRP A 142 4.12 1.98 -11.95
CA TRP A 142 4.23 1.52 -13.33
C TRP A 142 4.98 2.50 -14.23
N VAL A 143 5.14 3.76 -13.80
CA VAL A 143 5.94 4.79 -14.49
C VAL A 143 7.42 4.61 -14.14
N HIS A 144 7.77 4.79 -12.86
CA HIS A 144 9.16 4.82 -12.40
C HIS A 144 9.74 3.46 -12.01
N GLN A 145 8.94 2.40 -12.04
CA GLN A 145 9.36 1.02 -11.69
C GLN A 145 10.00 0.93 -10.28
N SER A 146 9.57 1.82 -9.39
CA SER A 146 10.04 1.93 -8.01
C SER A 146 8.99 1.42 -7.02
N PRO A 147 9.39 1.01 -5.80
CA PRO A 147 8.45 0.70 -4.73
C PRO A 147 7.52 1.89 -4.45
N LEU A 148 6.23 1.63 -4.29
CA LEU A 148 5.27 2.64 -3.82
C LEU A 148 5.40 2.82 -2.31
N CYS A 149 5.34 4.08 -1.86
CA CYS A 149 5.28 4.45 -0.46
C CYS A 149 3.90 4.14 0.14
N GLU A 150 3.88 3.74 1.42
CA GLU A 150 2.64 3.37 2.12
C GLU A 150 2.32 4.29 3.30
N ARG A 151 3.34 4.98 3.82
CA ARG A 151 3.30 5.80 5.03
C ARG A 151 4.20 7.00 4.84
N CYS A 152 3.80 8.13 5.42
CA CYS A 152 4.65 9.30 5.53
C CYS A 152 5.90 8.92 6.33
N ASP A 153 7.06 9.30 5.83
CA ASP A 153 8.36 9.09 6.45
C ASP A 153 8.53 9.87 7.76
N VAL A 154 7.91 11.04 7.87
CA VAL A 154 7.99 11.89 9.07
C VAL A 154 7.05 11.43 10.18
N CYS A 155 5.76 11.22 9.88
CA CYS A 155 4.75 10.93 10.93
C CYS A 155 4.18 9.51 10.89
N GLY A 156 4.57 8.67 9.92
CA GLY A 156 4.08 7.29 9.79
C GLY A 156 2.63 7.15 9.28
N GLN A 157 1.95 8.27 9.01
CA GLN A 157 0.55 8.28 8.62
C GLN A 157 0.32 7.68 7.22
N VAL A 158 -0.73 6.88 7.08
CA VAL A 158 -1.16 6.30 5.79
C VAL A 158 -1.92 7.34 4.96
N PHE A 159 -1.84 7.22 3.63
CA PHE A 159 -2.62 8.02 2.69
C PHE A 159 -4.10 7.59 2.67
N LEU A 160 -4.87 8.00 3.68
CA LEU A 160 -6.30 7.75 3.75
C LEU A 160 -7.09 8.77 2.93
N VAL A 161 -8.14 8.32 2.24
CA VAL A 161 -8.98 9.16 1.36
C VAL A 161 -10.47 9.16 1.73
N HIS A 162 -10.84 8.66 2.91
CA HIS A 162 -12.22 8.63 3.41
C HIS A 162 -12.82 10.00 3.78
N ARG A 163 -12.00 11.06 3.75
CA ARG A 163 -12.33 12.45 4.07
C ARG A 163 -11.49 13.36 3.18
N THR A 164 -11.88 14.63 3.08
CA THR A 164 -11.07 15.65 2.40
C THR A 164 -9.72 15.80 3.05
N ARG A 165 -8.66 15.78 2.25
CA ARG A 165 -7.27 15.93 2.67
C ARG A 165 -6.75 17.36 2.52
N LEU A 166 -7.38 18.13 1.63
CA LEU A 166 -6.91 19.46 1.22
C LEU A 166 -7.69 20.60 1.89
N ILE A 167 -8.61 20.27 2.80
CA ILE A 167 -9.51 21.23 3.48
C ILE A 167 -9.53 20.91 4.96
N GLY A 168 -9.22 21.91 5.79
CA GLY A 168 -9.20 21.78 7.25
C GLY A 168 -8.17 20.77 7.76
N GLN A 169 -7.06 20.61 7.03
CA GLN A 169 -5.95 19.70 7.30
C GLN A 169 -4.63 20.43 7.03
N SER A 170 -3.50 19.80 7.34
CA SER A 170 -2.18 20.41 7.17
C SER A 170 -1.70 20.43 5.70
N ALA A 171 -2.29 19.63 4.82
CA ALA A 171 -1.92 19.56 3.42
C ALA A 171 -2.69 20.57 2.57
N SER A 172 -1.96 21.30 1.73
CA SER A 172 -2.48 22.19 0.70
C SER A 172 -2.59 21.50 -0.67
N VAL A 173 -1.76 20.49 -0.91
CA VAL A 173 -1.73 19.69 -2.15
C VAL A 173 -1.67 18.18 -1.86
N LEU A 174 -2.02 17.33 -2.83
CA LEU A 174 -2.05 15.87 -2.61
C LEU A 174 -0.67 15.25 -2.39
N SER A 175 0.41 15.92 -2.83
CA SER A 175 1.79 15.54 -2.57
C SER A 175 2.24 15.87 -1.13
N GLU A 176 1.36 16.35 -0.26
CA GLU A 176 1.66 16.61 1.15
C GLU A 176 0.91 15.65 2.09
N CYS A 177 1.51 15.41 3.25
CA CYS A 177 0.87 14.67 4.32
C CYS A 177 -0.28 15.48 4.93
N ALA A 178 -1.50 14.93 4.91
CA ALA A 178 -2.67 15.58 5.52
C ALA A 178 -2.52 15.86 7.03
N VAL A 179 -1.66 15.11 7.74
CA VAL A 179 -1.47 15.27 9.19
C VAL A 179 -0.33 16.24 9.51
N CYS A 180 0.86 16.04 8.98
CA CYS A 180 2.03 16.85 9.33
C CYS A 180 2.41 17.92 8.30
N GLY A 181 1.75 17.97 7.13
CA GLY A 181 2.05 18.92 6.06
C GLY A 181 3.34 18.64 5.28
N MET A 182 4.18 17.69 5.73
CA MET A 182 5.45 17.38 5.07
C MET A 182 5.25 16.78 3.68
N SER A 183 6.17 17.12 2.78
CA SER A 183 6.18 16.62 1.41
C SER A 183 6.30 15.11 1.36
N LEU A 184 5.52 14.50 0.46
CA LEU A 184 5.52 13.08 0.14
C LEU A 184 6.31 12.78 -1.15
N THR A 185 7.03 13.76 -1.70
CA THR A 185 7.85 13.65 -2.92
C THR A 185 9.21 13.00 -2.70
N SER A 186 9.64 12.87 -1.44
CA SER A 186 10.93 12.27 -1.10
C SER A 186 10.84 10.75 -1.17
N PRO A 187 11.72 10.09 -1.96
CA PRO A 187 11.77 8.64 -1.98
C PRO A 187 12.21 8.11 -0.62
N MET A 188 11.37 7.26 -0.01
CA MET A 188 11.80 6.48 1.13
C MET A 188 12.86 5.47 0.68
N ALA A 189 13.86 5.20 1.53
CA ALA A 189 14.71 4.02 1.43
C ALA A 189 13.87 2.77 1.73
N ASN A 190 12.96 2.41 0.82
CA ASN A 190 12.09 1.27 0.98
C ASN A 190 12.77 0.05 0.35
N ASP A 191 13.24 -0.88 1.17
CA ASP A 191 13.79 -2.17 0.71
C ASP A 191 12.71 -3.13 0.20
N GLY A 192 11.44 -2.73 0.36
CA GLY A 192 10.27 -3.59 0.37
C GLY A 192 10.34 -4.66 -0.70
N SER A 193 10.69 -5.88 -0.28
CA SER A 193 10.76 -7.04 -1.17
C SER A 193 9.36 -7.36 -1.68
N TYR A 194 9.04 -6.88 -2.88
CA TYR A 194 7.88 -7.32 -3.65
C TYR A 194 8.37 -8.14 -4.84
N ASP A 195 7.50 -9.03 -5.35
CA ASP A 195 7.92 -9.86 -6.48
C ASP A 195 7.63 -9.12 -7.79
N ARG A 196 8.74 -8.75 -8.45
CA ARG A 196 8.78 -7.98 -9.69
C ARG A 196 8.16 -8.72 -10.88
N VAL A 197 8.11 -10.05 -10.84
CA VAL A 197 7.46 -10.84 -11.90
C VAL A 197 5.95 -10.65 -11.81
N LEU A 198 5.38 -10.73 -10.61
CA LEU A 198 3.96 -10.40 -10.42
C LEU A 198 3.66 -8.95 -10.80
N GLN A 199 4.46 -7.97 -10.38
CA GLN A 199 4.19 -6.56 -10.72
C GLN A 199 4.20 -6.34 -12.25
N ARG A 200 5.12 -7.00 -12.98
CA ARG A 200 5.10 -7.02 -14.45
C ARG A 200 3.83 -7.65 -15.02
N LYS A 201 3.41 -8.83 -14.53
CA LYS A 201 2.16 -9.47 -14.98
C LYS A 201 0.94 -8.58 -14.73
N LEU A 202 0.89 -7.90 -13.58
CA LEU A 202 -0.17 -6.95 -13.24
C LEU A 202 -0.14 -5.73 -14.17
N LYS A 203 1.03 -5.12 -14.40
CA LYS A 203 1.17 -4.03 -15.36
C LYS A 203 0.72 -4.44 -16.76
N SER A 204 1.13 -5.62 -17.24
CA SER A 204 0.70 -6.15 -18.54
C SER A 204 -0.80 -6.41 -18.62
N LEU A 205 -1.41 -6.92 -17.53
CA LEU A 205 -2.85 -7.15 -17.47
C LEU A 205 -3.63 -5.86 -17.67
N PHE A 206 -3.15 -4.75 -17.12
CA PHE A 206 -3.80 -3.44 -17.22
C PHE A 206 -3.24 -2.53 -18.34
N ALA A 207 -2.20 -2.95 -19.07
CA ALA A 207 -1.54 -2.17 -20.11
C ALA A 207 -2.47 -1.59 -21.19
N PRO A 208 -3.54 -2.30 -21.63
CA PRO A 208 -4.50 -1.75 -22.58
C PRO A 208 -5.22 -0.48 -22.10
N TRP A 209 -5.40 -0.29 -20.78
CA TRP A 209 -6.02 0.91 -20.19
C TRP A 209 -5.01 1.97 -19.73
N TRP A 210 -3.72 1.61 -19.62
CA TRP A 210 -2.66 2.59 -19.37
C TRP A 210 -2.22 3.30 -20.66
N SER A 211 -2.36 2.64 -21.82
CA SER A 211 -1.80 3.11 -23.11
C SER A 211 -2.84 3.65 -24.10
N SER A 212 -4.13 3.49 -23.82
CA SER A 212 -5.20 3.96 -24.72
C SER A 212 -5.85 5.20 -24.13
N THR A 213 -5.67 6.35 -24.78
CA THR A 213 -6.58 7.49 -24.68
C THR A 213 -7.88 7.08 -25.37
N GLY A 214 -8.85 6.55 -24.63
CA GLY A 214 -10.14 6.18 -25.22
C GLY A 214 -11.03 5.35 -24.33
N THR A 215 -12.34 5.57 -24.48
CA THR A 215 -13.47 4.89 -23.81
C THR A 215 -13.53 3.39 -24.12
N ARG A 216 -12.56 2.61 -23.64
CA ARG A 216 -12.71 1.15 -23.60
C ARG A 216 -13.59 0.81 -22.42
N ARG A 217 -14.77 0.25 -22.70
CA ARG A 217 -15.54 -0.46 -21.67
C ARG A 217 -14.61 -1.48 -21.02
N ILE A 218 -14.65 -1.52 -19.70
CA ILE A 218 -13.87 -2.46 -18.91
C ILE A 218 -14.31 -3.85 -19.33
N ASP A 219 -13.40 -4.61 -19.92
CA ASP A 219 -13.60 -6.04 -20.13
C ASP A 219 -13.81 -6.68 -18.76
N ALA A 220 -15.02 -7.17 -18.50
CA ALA A 220 -15.37 -7.82 -17.24
C ALA A 220 -14.44 -9.00 -16.91
N SER A 221 -13.72 -9.55 -17.90
CA SER A 221 -12.71 -10.60 -17.72
C SER A 221 -11.47 -10.17 -16.93
N ILE A 222 -11.17 -8.86 -16.82
CA ILE A 222 -9.99 -8.42 -16.08
C ILE A 222 -10.08 -8.72 -14.59
N VAL A 223 -11.26 -8.52 -14.05
CA VAL A 223 -11.55 -8.68 -12.63
C VAL A 223 -11.18 -10.09 -12.15
N PRO A 224 -11.68 -11.18 -12.79
CA PRO A 224 -11.23 -12.54 -12.49
C PRO A 224 -9.72 -12.78 -12.69
N ARG A 225 -9.11 -12.21 -13.74
CA ARG A 225 -7.67 -12.40 -14.02
C ARG A 225 -6.78 -11.73 -12.97
N TYR A 226 -7.12 -10.52 -12.57
CA TYR A 226 -6.46 -9.82 -11.47
C TYR A 226 -6.59 -10.64 -10.19
N HIS A 227 -7.79 -11.15 -9.90
CA HIS A 227 -8.03 -12.00 -8.74
C HIS A 227 -7.14 -13.24 -8.74
N PHE A 228 -7.09 -13.96 -9.87
CA PHE A 228 -6.24 -15.14 -10.03
C PHE A 228 -4.78 -14.83 -9.73
N LEU A 229 -4.22 -13.76 -10.31
CA LEU A 229 -2.82 -13.38 -10.11
C LEU A 229 -2.49 -13.06 -8.65
N ILE A 230 -3.40 -12.38 -7.93
CA ILE A 230 -3.19 -12.06 -6.52
C ILE A 230 -3.37 -13.31 -5.64
N ASP A 231 -4.40 -14.14 -5.90
CA ASP A 231 -4.67 -15.33 -5.10
C ASP A 231 -3.66 -16.46 -5.29
N GLU A 232 -3.21 -16.68 -6.52
CA GLU A 232 -2.12 -17.63 -6.81
C GLU A 232 -0.89 -17.27 -5.96
N ARG A 233 -0.58 -15.98 -5.82
CA ARG A 233 0.49 -15.52 -4.95
C ARG A 233 0.18 -15.71 -3.47
N VAL A 234 -1.00 -15.36 -2.99
CA VAL A 234 -1.36 -15.56 -1.58
C VAL A 234 -1.23 -17.05 -1.24
N ARG A 235 -1.74 -17.95 -2.09
CA ARG A 235 -1.61 -19.39 -1.94
C ARG A 235 -0.14 -19.82 -1.94
N LEU A 236 0.67 -19.39 -2.90
CA LEU A 236 2.10 -19.72 -2.95
C LEU A 236 2.87 -19.18 -1.73
N ALA A 237 2.53 -17.98 -1.24
CA ALA A 237 3.13 -17.40 -0.06
C ALA A 237 2.75 -18.17 1.21
N THR A 238 1.48 -18.58 1.35
CA THR A 238 1.00 -19.41 2.46
C THR A 238 1.64 -20.80 2.42
N VAL A 239 1.71 -21.44 1.25
CA VAL A 239 2.38 -22.75 1.09
C VAL A 239 3.86 -22.65 1.43
N ARG A 240 4.56 -21.61 0.96
CA ARG A 240 5.97 -21.37 1.34
C ARG A 240 6.13 -21.08 2.82
N PHE A 241 5.24 -20.29 3.41
CA PHE A 241 5.24 -20.00 4.84
C PHE A 241 5.03 -21.27 5.66
N GLU A 242 4.02 -22.07 5.34
CA GLU A 242 3.76 -23.36 5.97
C GLU A 242 4.92 -24.33 5.79
N ALA A 243 5.48 -24.44 4.58
CA ALA A 243 6.66 -25.27 4.32
C ALA A 243 7.87 -24.80 5.14
N ASN A 244 8.07 -23.48 5.27
CA ASN A 244 9.13 -22.91 6.09
C ASN A 244 8.89 -23.13 7.58
N VAL A 245 7.64 -23.03 8.06
CA VAL A 245 7.27 -23.34 9.45
C VAL A 245 7.45 -24.81 9.75
N ARG A 246 7.00 -25.71 8.86
CA ARG A 246 7.22 -27.16 8.96
C ARG A 246 8.71 -27.49 8.96
N ARG A 247 9.47 -26.96 8.00
CA ARG A 247 10.94 -27.11 7.95
C ARG A 247 11.59 -26.60 9.23
N ARG A 248 11.15 -25.45 9.76
CA ARG A 248 11.64 -24.92 11.04
C ARG A 248 11.29 -25.82 12.21
N HIS A 249 10.08 -26.35 12.28
CA HIS A 249 9.68 -27.32 13.31
C HIS A 249 10.47 -28.63 13.18
N GLU A 250 10.71 -29.11 11.97
CA GLU A 250 11.51 -30.31 11.70
C GLU A 250 12.96 -30.09 12.15
N LEU A 251 13.55 -28.94 11.81
CA LEU A 251 14.86 -28.54 12.29
C LEU A 251 14.88 -28.44 13.82
N LEU A 252 13.87 -27.85 14.46
CA LEU A 252 13.78 -27.76 15.92
C LEU A 252 13.56 -29.13 16.60
N LYS A 253 12.92 -30.09 15.93
CA LYS A 253 12.79 -31.49 16.41
C LYS A 253 14.07 -32.28 16.23
N GLN A 254 14.83 -31.99 15.18
CA GLN A 254 16.14 -32.60 14.90
C GLN A 254 17.27 -31.97 15.74
N GLU A 255 17.08 -30.75 16.25
CA GLU A 255 17.93 -30.12 17.26
C GLU A 255 17.77 -30.86 18.61
N LYS A 256 18.41 -32.03 18.74
CA LYS A 256 18.85 -32.55 20.05
C LYS A 256 19.64 -31.44 20.75
N PHE A 257 19.30 -31.19 22.00
CA PHE A 257 19.89 -30.22 22.92
C PHE A 257 21.35 -29.85 22.59
N TRP A 258 21.57 -28.60 22.18
CA TRP A 258 22.90 -28.02 22.08
C TRP A 258 23.41 -27.67 23.47
N VAL A 259 24.56 -28.22 23.87
CA VAL A 259 25.34 -27.70 24.99
C VAL A 259 26.47 -26.86 24.39
N LEU A 260 26.35 -25.54 24.52
CA LEU A 260 27.48 -24.63 24.27
C LEU A 260 28.28 -24.57 25.57
N ASP A 261 29.52 -25.08 25.56
CA ASP A 261 30.45 -24.88 26.67
C ASP A 261 31.69 -24.07 26.26
N ALA A 262 32.44 -23.63 27.27
CA ALA A 262 33.60 -22.77 27.11
C ALA A 262 34.78 -23.42 26.33
N SER A 263 34.76 -24.75 26.11
CA SER A 263 35.82 -25.46 25.38
C SER A 263 35.81 -25.15 23.88
N CYS A 264 34.67 -24.71 23.32
CA CYS A 264 34.51 -24.39 21.89
C CYS A 264 35.32 -23.17 21.42
N PHE A 265 35.96 -22.42 22.33
CA PHE A 265 36.59 -21.12 22.07
C PHE A 265 38.10 -21.06 22.39
N ARG A 266 38.77 -22.20 22.65
CA ARG A 266 40.22 -22.22 22.93
C ARG A 266 41.04 -22.23 21.63
N GLN A 267 42.04 -21.34 21.54
CA GLN A 267 42.87 -21.12 20.34
C GLN A 267 43.74 -22.33 19.95
N ASP A 268 44.07 -23.21 20.91
CA ASP A 268 44.90 -24.40 20.67
C ASP A 268 44.13 -25.73 20.80
N ALA A 269 42.80 -25.70 20.66
CA ALA A 269 42.03 -26.94 20.63
C ALA A 269 42.36 -27.71 19.34
N THR A 270 43.31 -28.66 19.42
CA THR A 270 43.38 -29.78 18.48
C THR A 270 42.06 -30.55 18.59
N LEU A 271 41.11 -30.17 17.74
CA LEU A 271 39.79 -30.77 17.63
C LEU A 271 39.94 -32.23 17.20
N LYS A 272 39.98 -33.15 18.16
CA LYS A 272 39.67 -34.55 17.88
C LYS A 272 38.20 -34.60 17.47
N VAL A 273 37.99 -34.84 16.18
CA VAL A 273 36.66 -35.04 15.61
C VAL A 273 36.21 -36.44 16.02
N ASP A 274 35.41 -36.53 17.07
CA ASP A 274 34.61 -37.72 17.31
C ASP A 274 33.59 -37.87 16.18
N LYS A 275 33.44 -39.08 15.65
CA LYS A 275 32.64 -39.38 14.45
C LYS A 275 31.13 -39.16 14.63
N ASP A 276 30.68 -38.85 15.84
CA ASP A 276 29.27 -38.75 16.20
C ASP A 276 28.72 -37.32 16.35
N VAL A 277 29.49 -36.28 16.01
CA VAL A 277 28.99 -34.89 16.08
C VAL A 277 28.74 -34.31 14.69
N ALA A 278 27.46 -34.24 14.35
CA ALA A 278 26.94 -33.75 13.08
C ALA A 278 27.18 -32.24 12.87
N PHE A 279 27.67 -31.92 11.67
CA PHE A 279 27.52 -30.69 10.89
C PHE A 279 27.70 -29.31 11.59
N ARG A 280 28.66 -28.51 11.08
CA ARG A 280 28.88 -27.11 11.47
C ARG A 280 28.23 -26.15 10.47
N ALA A 281 27.35 -25.26 10.93
CA ALA A 281 26.75 -24.20 10.11
C ALA A 281 27.52 -22.87 10.25
N PRO A 282 27.65 -22.07 9.18
CA PRO A 282 28.26 -20.75 9.24
C PRO A 282 27.39 -19.77 10.03
N TRP A 283 28.05 -18.78 10.64
CA TRP A 283 27.44 -17.73 11.46
C TRP A 283 26.27 -17.04 10.74
N GLN A 284 25.06 -17.03 11.33
CA GLN A 284 23.90 -16.33 10.76
C GLN A 284 23.33 -15.31 11.76
N TRP A 285 23.11 -14.08 11.29
CA TRP A 285 22.74 -12.89 12.07
C TRP A 285 21.31 -12.92 12.68
N LYS A 286 20.55 -13.99 12.48
CA LYS A 286 19.15 -14.11 12.93
C LYS A 286 19.01 -15.07 14.11
N LEU A 287 19.79 -14.85 15.17
CA LEU A 287 19.50 -15.45 16.48
C LEU A 287 18.22 -14.81 17.06
N ASN A 288 17.32 -15.63 17.61
CA ASN A 288 16.16 -15.10 18.34
C ASN A 288 16.62 -14.37 19.63
N PRO A 289 15.79 -13.50 20.24
CA PRO A 289 16.21 -12.67 21.38
C PRO A 289 16.80 -13.47 22.55
N ARG A 290 16.22 -14.63 22.88
CA ARG A 290 16.75 -15.51 23.94
C ARG A 290 18.13 -16.07 23.63
N ARG A 291 18.38 -16.50 22.39
CA ARG A 291 19.69 -16.99 21.94
C ARG A 291 20.74 -15.87 21.86
N ARG A 292 20.34 -14.62 21.54
CA ARG A 292 21.23 -13.45 21.60
C ARG A 292 21.68 -13.16 23.03
N LEU A 293 20.77 -13.25 24.00
CA LEU A 293 21.08 -13.09 25.43
C LEU A 293 22.07 -14.16 25.90
N ALA A 294 21.81 -15.44 25.59
CA ALA A 294 22.73 -16.52 25.96
C ALA A 294 24.14 -16.36 25.36
N VAL A 295 24.25 -15.93 24.10
CA VAL A 295 25.54 -15.62 23.47
C VAL A 295 26.21 -14.41 24.11
N ALA A 296 25.44 -13.36 24.43
CA ALA A 296 25.98 -12.18 25.10
C ALA A 296 26.52 -12.51 26.50
N ASP A 297 25.84 -13.37 27.25
CA ASP A 297 26.28 -13.81 28.57
C ASP A 297 27.52 -14.71 28.49
N ALA A 298 27.58 -15.63 27.52
CA ALA A 298 28.79 -16.42 27.27
C ALA A 298 30.00 -15.54 26.90
N LEU A 299 29.80 -14.53 26.03
CA LEU A 299 30.85 -13.58 25.68
C LEU A 299 31.28 -12.71 26.86
N ARG A 300 30.36 -12.35 27.77
CA ARG A 300 30.70 -11.63 29.02
C ARG A 300 31.59 -12.48 29.91
N LEU A 301 31.25 -13.75 30.12
CA LEU A 301 32.04 -14.70 30.90
C LEU A 301 33.46 -14.84 30.33
N ILE A 302 33.57 -15.09 29.01
CA ILE A 302 34.87 -15.22 28.35
C ILE A 302 35.72 -13.95 28.51
N ARG A 303 35.11 -12.76 28.42
CA ARG A 303 35.82 -11.49 28.62
C ARG A 303 36.22 -11.24 30.07
N ALA A 304 35.45 -11.74 31.03
CA ALA A 304 35.80 -11.66 32.45
C ALA A 304 37.00 -12.57 32.75
N GLU A 305 36.99 -13.81 32.26
CA GLU A 305 38.11 -14.75 32.40
C GLU A 305 39.39 -14.24 31.76
N ARG A 306 39.30 -13.63 30.57
CA ARG A 306 40.47 -13.03 29.90
C ARG A 306 41.04 -11.85 30.66
N ARG A 307 40.20 -11.01 31.28
CA ARG A 307 40.65 -9.88 32.11
C ARG A 307 41.35 -10.36 33.38
N ALA A 308 40.78 -11.34 34.06
CA ALA A 308 41.40 -11.94 35.23
C ALA A 308 42.77 -12.58 34.90
N LYS A 309 42.92 -13.20 33.73
CA LYS A 309 44.22 -13.72 33.26
C LYS A 309 45.22 -12.61 32.94
N SER A 310 44.81 -11.55 32.26
CA SER A 310 45.71 -10.43 31.97
C SER A 310 46.12 -9.66 33.23
N GLU A 311 45.26 -9.57 34.23
CA GLU A 311 45.58 -8.97 35.53
C GLU A 311 46.59 -9.84 36.30
N ALA A 312 46.41 -11.17 36.27
CA ALA A 312 47.36 -12.10 36.89
C ALA A 312 48.75 -12.15 36.21
N GLU A 313 48.83 -11.88 34.90
CA GLU A 313 50.09 -11.81 34.15
C GLU A 313 50.83 -10.47 34.33
N VAL A 314 50.15 -9.42 34.80
CA VAL A 314 50.75 -8.10 35.09
C VAL A 314 51.27 -8.00 36.52
N GLU A 315 50.76 -8.85 37.44
CA GLU A 315 51.22 -8.94 38.84
C GLU A 315 52.35 -9.96 39.06
N SER A 316 52.74 -10.74 38.03
CA SER A 316 53.84 -11.71 38.05
C SER A 316 55.10 -11.18 37.37
#